data_AF-A0A6B0UTP0-F1
#
_entry.id   AF-A0A6B0UTP0-F1
#
_cell.length_a   1.000
_cell.length_b   1.000
_cell.length_c   1.000
_cell.angle_alpha   90.00
_cell.angle_beta   90.00
_cell.angle_gamma   90.00
#
_symmetry.space_group_name_H-M   'P 1'
#
loop_
_entity.id
_entity.type
_entity.pdbx_description
1 polymer ?
#
loop_
_entity_poly.entity_id
_entity_poly.type
_entity_poly.pdbx_seq_one_letter_code
_entity_poly.pdbx_strand_id
1 'polypeptide(L)'
;YGIQLQKTNFSKSLILQKKAVRFIGNLQKYDHSMPLFREYKILTVEQIMTLKISINIFNKIRQNQSLFFNTYPRNPGNYSLRCSHYVKSRARTNSGFQQLSYIIPDTLNTHPTIAQMVQNNGSFWTFKDNLVTYILSVS
;
A
#
# COMPACT_ATOMS: atom_id res chain seq x y z
N TYR A 1 -7.94 18.98 -8.41
CA TYR A 1 -7.63 19.71 -7.18
C TYR A 1 -7.38 18.83 -5.95
N GLY A 2 -8.19 17.81 -5.64
CA GLY A 2 -7.98 16.97 -4.43
C GLY A 2 -6.69 16.11 -4.40
N ILE A 3 -6.24 15.57 -5.55
CA ILE A 3 -5.07 14.67 -5.61
C ILE A 3 -3.74 15.42 -5.42
N GLN A 4 -3.61 16.65 -5.94
CA GLN A 4 -2.42 17.47 -5.74
C GLN A 4 -2.25 17.87 -4.27
N LEU A 5 -3.34 18.24 -3.58
CA LEU A 5 -3.32 18.58 -2.15
C LEU A 5 -2.89 17.39 -1.27
N GLN A 6 -3.35 16.18 -1.58
CA GLN A 6 -2.91 14.98 -0.88
C GLN A 6 -1.40 14.74 -1.07
N LYS A 7 -0.89 14.86 -2.30
CA LYS A 7 0.55 14.70 -2.58
C LYS A 7 1.40 15.73 -1.83
N THR A 8 0.97 17.00 -1.76
CA THR A 8 1.69 18.04 -1.00
C THR A 8 1.67 17.80 0.51
N ASN A 9 0.59 17.21 1.03
CA ASN A 9 0.49 16.93 2.46
C ASN A 9 1.31 15.70 2.87
N PHE A 10 1.34 14.65 2.04
CA PHE A 10 2.20 13.49 2.27
C PHE A 10 3.68 13.87 2.27
N SER A 11 4.11 14.73 1.34
CA SER A 11 5.50 15.19 1.29
C SER A 11 5.87 16.05 2.50
N LYS A 12 4.97 16.93 2.97
CA LYS A 12 5.17 17.66 4.24
C LYS A 12 5.26 16.73 5.44
N SER A 13 4.39 15.72 5.52
CA SER A 13 4.42 14.72 6.60
C SER A 13 5.71 13.92 6.58
N LEU A 14 6.18 13.49 5.40
CA LEU A 14 7.44 12.78 5.25
C LEU A 14 8.63 13.62 5.73
N ILE A 15 8.64 14.93 5.45
CA ILE A 15 9.69 15.83 5.97
C ILE A 15 9.69 15.86 7.50
N LEU A 16 8.51 15.93 8.12
CA LEU A 16 8.39 15.90 9.58
C LEU A 16 8.86 14.56 10.16
N GLN A 17 8.45 13.43 9.56
CA GLN A 17 8.89 12.10 9.97
C GLN A 17 10.42 11.96 9.87
N LYS A 18 11.03 12.42 8.77
CA LYS A 18 12.50 12.42 8.59
C LYS A 18 13.21 13.25 9.65
N LYS A 19 12.68 14.43 10.00
CA LYS A 19 13.23 15.26 11.07
C LYS A 19 13.16 14.55 12.42
N ALA A 20 12.02 13.93 12.75
CA ALA A 20 11.85 13.18 14.00
C ALA A 20 12.81 11.99 14.09
N VAL A 21 12.92 11.20 13.03
CA VAL A 21 13.83 10.04 12.98
C VAL A 21 15.30 10.46 13.12
N ARG A 22 15.70 11.56 12.49
CA ARG A 22 17.06 12.11 12.66
C ARG A 22 17.34 12.55 14.09
N PHE A 23 16.36 13.16 14.76
CA PHE A 23 16.50 13.54 16.16
C PHE A 23 16.68 12.32 17.06
N ILE A 24 15.88 11.27 16.84
CA ILE A 24 15.97 10.01 17.60
C ILE A 24 17.33 9.33 17.38
N GLY A 25 17.78 9.24 16.12
CA GLY A 25 19.05 8.60 15.76
C GLY A 25 20.28 9.52 15.87
N ASN A 26 20.14 10.73 16.43
CA ASN A 26 21.19 11.75 16.51
C ASN A 26 22.00 11.96 15.22
N LEU A 27 21.30 11.96 14.07
CA LEU A 27 21.93 12.09 12.76
C LEU A 27 22.20 13.55 12.40
N GLN A 28 23.26 13.78 11.62
CA GLN A 28 23.51 15.09 11.04
C GLN A 28 22.49 15.42 9.94
N LYS A 29 22.39 16.71 9.61
CA LYS A 29 21.37 17.24 8.68
C LYS A 29 21.40 16.57 7.30
N TYR A 30 22.56 16.15 6.82
CA TYR A 30 22.75 15.58 5.49
C TYR A 30 22.75 14.05 5.47
N ASP A 31 22.75 13.40 6.64
CA ASP A 31 22.75 11.96 6.70
C ASP A 31 21.44 11.38 6.18
N HIS A 32 21.57 10.22 5.53
CA HIS A 32 20.44 9.45 5.05
C HIS A 32 19.66 8.90 6.23
N SER A 33 18.40 9.35 6.38
CA SER A 33 17.52 8.89 7.45
C SER A 33 16.84 7.55 7.12
N MET A 34 16.83 7.12 5.86
CA MET A 34 16.09 5.92 5.42
C MET A 34 16.54 4.61 6.10
N PRO A 35 17.85 4.37 6.37
CA PRO A 35 18.27 3.21 7.14
C PRO A 35 17.60 3.14 8.52
N LEU A 36 17.45 4.27 9.21
CA LEU A 36 16.77 4.33 10.51
C LEU A 36 15.26 4.05 10.44
N PHE A 37 14.61 4.36 9.30
CA PHE A 37 13.20 3.96 9.12
C PHE A 37 13.08 2.44 9.09
N ARG A 38 14.03 1.74 8.45
CA ARG A 38 14.05 0.27 8.40
C ARG A 38 14.43 -0.31 9.76
N GLU A 39 15.48 0.22 10.39
CA GLU A 39 15.97 -0.23 11.70
C GLU A 39 14.88 -0.14 12.78
N TYR A 40 14.20 1.01 12.86
CA TYR A 40 13.12 1.24 13.82
C TYR A 40 11.74 0.77 13.34
N LYS A 41 11.65 0.13 12.17
CA LYS A 41 10.39 -0.30 11.52
C LYS A 41 9.35 0.83 11.43
N ILE A 42 9.80 2.07 11.19
CA ILE A 42 8.94 3.24 11.06
C ILE A 42 8.39 3.30 9.64
N LEU A 43 7.06 3.35 9.52
CA LEU A 43 6.39 3.49 8.23
C LEU A 43 6.06 4.96 7.95
N THR A 44 6.25 5.36 6.70
CA THR A 44 5.72 6.63 6.19
C THR A 44 4.20 6.61 6.13
N VAL A 45 3.56 7.78 6.07
CA VAL A 45 2.09 7.84 5.99
C VAL A 45 1.53 7.10 4.78
N GLU A 46 2.21 7.18 3.63
CA GLU A 46 1.83 6.45 2.42
C GLU A 46 1.92 4.93 2.63
N GLN A 47 3.01 4.46 3.25
CA GLN A 47 3.17 3.05 3.61
C GLN A 47 2.12 2.57 4.62
N ILE A 48 1.74 3.41 5.59
CA ILE A 48 0.65 3.10 6.54
C ILE A 48 -0.68 2.94 5.80
N MET A 49 -0.95 3.78 4.80
CA MET A 49 -2.16 3.64 3.98
C MET A 49 -2.14 2.30 3.23
N THR A 50 -1.03 1.97 2.56
CA THR A 50 -0.86 0.66 1.88
C THR A 50 -1.06 -0.50 2.86
N LEU A 51 -0.49 -0.44 4.06
CA LEU A 51 -0.66 -1.44 5.12
C LEU A 51 -2.15 -1.61 5.49
N LYS A 52 -2.84 -0.50 5.77
CA LYS A 52 -4.26 -0.51 6.16
C LYS A 52 -5.17 -1.08 5.06
N ILE A 53 -4.94 -0.69 3.81
CA ILE A 53 -5.69 -1.19 2.66
C ILE A 53 -5.45 -2.70 2.50
N SER A 54 -4.21 -3.14 2.63
CA SER A 54 -3.83 -4.56 2.49
C SER A 54 -4.42 -5.43 3.61
N ILE A 55 -4.46 -4.92 4.84
CA ILE A 55 -5.18 -5.56 5.95
C ILE A 55 -6.68 -5.66 5.64
N ASN A 56 -7.28 -4.59 5.09
CA ASN A 56 -8.68 -4.63 4.68
C ASN A 56 -8.94 -5.69 3.61
N ILE A 57 -8.05 -5.81 2.62
CA ILE A 57 -8.10 -6.83 1.57
C ILE A 57 -8.03 -8.23 2.18
N PHE A 58 -7.07 -8.48 3.08
CA PHE A 58 -6.94 -9.76 3.78
C PHE A 58 -8.24 -10.13 4.50
N ASN A 59 -8.78 -9.21 5.29
CA ASN A 59 -10.01 -9.45 6.04
C ASN A 59 -11.21 -9.72 5.11
N LYS A 60 -11.35 -8.97 4.01
CA LYS A 60 -12.44 -9.19 3.05
C LYS A 60 -12.34 -10.55 2.36
N ILE A 61 -11.14 -10.95 1.95
CA ILE A 61 -10.90 -12.26 1.35
C ILE A 61 -11.21 -13.38 2.35
N ARG A 62 -10.82 -13.22 3.62
CA ARG A 62 -11.10 -14.19 4.69
C ARG A 62 -12.58 -14.30 5.03
N GLN A 63 -13.31 -13.19 4.96
CA GLN A 63 -14.76 -13.18 5.20
C GLN A 63 -15.53 -13.84 4.06
N ASN A 64 -15.27 -13.43 2.82
CA ASN A 64 -15.93 -14.00 1.65
C ASN A 64 -15.06 -13.85 0.40
N GLN A 65 -14.33 -14.92 0.09
CA GLN A 65 -13.39 -14.94 -1.03
C GLN A 65 -14.08 -14.79 -2.39
N SER A 66 -15.21 -15.48 -2.61
CA SER A 66 -15.92 -15.43 -3.89
C SER A 66 -16.49 -14.04 -4.15
N LEU A 67 -17.11 -13.42 -3.13
CA LEU A 67 -17.60 -12.05 -3.23
C LEU A 67 -16.47 -11.06 -3.52
N PHE A 68 -15.31 -11.22 -2.89
CA PHE A 68 -14.17 -10.34 -3.13
C PHE A 68 -13.72 -10.41 -4.60
N PHE A 69 -13.50 -11.59 -5.15
CA PHE A 69 -13.03 -11.74 -6.53
C PHE A 69 -14.11 -11.39 -7.58
N ASN A 70 -15.40 -11.55 -7.25
CA ASN A 70 -16.49 -11.04 -8.09
C ASN A 70 -16.53 -9.51 -8.10
N THR A 71 -16.26 -8.87 -6.96
CA THR A 71 -16.23 -7.40 -6.83
C THR A 71 -14.99 -6.79 -7.47
N TYR A 72 -13.85 -7.48 -7.36
CA TYR A 72 -12.54 -7.05 -7.87
C TYR A 72 -11.99 -8.08 -8.84
N PRO A 73 -12.57 -8.20 -10.05
CA PRO A 73 -12.12 -9.18 -11.02
C PRO A 73 -10.70 -8.84 -11.50
N ARG A 74 -9.89 -9.89 -11.65
CA ARG A 74 -8.54 -9.79 -12.23
C ARG A 74 -8.63 -10.12 -13.71
N ASN A 75 -8.24 -9.17 -14.56
CA ASN A 75 -8.18 -9.37 -16.00
C ASN A 75 -6.82 -10.02 -16.35
N PRO A 76 -6.81 -11.25 -16.90
CA PRO A 76 -5.58 -11.86 -17.36
C PRO A 76 -5.00 -11.07 -18.53
N GLY A 77 -3.68 -10.93 -18.54
CA GLY A 77 -2.98 -10.39 -19.68
C GLY A 77 -2.90 -11.45 -20.77
N ASN A 78 -3.62 -11.26 -21.89
CA ASN A 78 -3.64 -12.24 -22.98
C ASN A 78 -2.37 -12.22 -23.86
N TYR A 79 -1.41 -11.32 -23.57
CA TYR A 79 -0.20 -11.13 -24.36
C TYR A 79 0.99 -10.93 -23.41
N SER A 80 2.16 -11.39 -23.81
CA SER A 80 3.41 -11.25 -23.05
C SER A 80 3.73 -9.80 -22.64
N LEU A 81 3.28 -8.83 -23.44
CA LEU A 81 3.48 -7.40 -23.18
C LEU A 81 2.44 -6.76 -22.26
N ARG A 82 1.31 -7.43 -21.99
CA ARG A 82 0.25 -6.90 -21.13
C ARG A 82 0.25 -7.64 -19.80
N CYS A 83 0.60 -6.94 -18.72
CA CYS A 83 0.49 -7.50 -17.38
C CYS A 83 -0.97 -7.69 -16.97
N SER A 84 -1.25 -8.77 -16.24
CA SER A 84 -2.52 -8.97 -15.56
C SER A 84 -2.79 -7.84 -14.57
N HIS A 85 -4.03 -7.38 -14.47
CA HIS A 85 -4.39 -6.29 -13.55
C HIS A 85 -5.79 -6.47 -12.98
N TYR A 86 -6.01 -5.96 -11.78
CA TYR A 86 -7.33 -5.81 -11.17
C TYR A 86 -8.08 -4.67 -11.83
N VAL A 87 -9.31 -4.96 -12.23
CA VAL A 87 -10.17 -3.99 -12.92
C VAL A 87 -10.61 -2.91 -11.93
N LYS A 88 -10.39 -1.66 -12.33
CA LYS A 88 -10.88 -0.48 -11.60
C LYS A 88 -12.29 -0.16 -12.07
N SER A 89 -13.14 0.25 -11.12
CA SER A 89 -14.44 0.84 -11.48
C SER A 89 -14.21 2.07 -12.36
N ARG A 90 -15.19 2.43 -13.22
CA ARG A 90 -15.17 3.65 -14.04
C ARG A 90 -16.24 4.61 -13.53
N ALA A 91 -15.83 5.58 -12.72
CA ALA A 91 -16.68 6.61 -12.15
C ALA A 91 -16.45 7.85 -12.99
N ARG A 92 -17.55 8.44 -13.44
CA ARG A 92 -17.53 9.67 -14.23
C ARG A 92 -17.11 10.90 -13.42
N THR A 93 -17.07 10.82 -12.09
CA THR A 93 -16.78 11.94 -11.19
C THR A 93 -15.53 11.69 -10.34
N ASN A 94 -14.78 12.77 -10.06
CA ASN A 94 -13.54 12.75 -9.27
C ASN A 94 -13.73 12.34 -7.80
N SER A 95 -14.97 12.25 -7.32
CA SER A 95 -15.30 11.73 -5.98
C SER A 95 -14.98 10.23 -5.83
N GLY A 96 -14.80 9.51 -6.95
CA GLY A 96 -14.47 8.09 -6.95
C GLY A 96 -13.07 7.76 -6.44
N PHE A 97 -12.09 8.66 -6.56
CA PHE A 97 -10.69 8.37 -6.22
C PHE A 97 -10.42 8.07 -4.73
N GLN A 98 -11.38 8.38 -3.85
CA GLN A 98 -11.28 8.12 -2.41
C GLN A 98 -12.02 6.84 -1.99
N GLN A 99 -12.75 6.20 -2.91
CA GLN A 99 -13.50 4.99 -2.60
C GLN A 99 -12.61 3.76 -2.62
N LEU A 100 -12.91 2.80 -1.73
CA LEU A 100 -12.22 1.51 -1.68
C LEU A 100 -12.29 0.76 -3.03
N SER A 101 -13.35 0.97 -3.80
CA SER A 101 -13.54 0.41 -5.15
C SER A 101 -12.44 0.80 -6.15
N TYR A 102 -11.73 1.90 -5.89
CA TYR A 102 -10.56 2.35 -6.67
C TYR A 102 -9.27 1.99 -5.98
N ILE A 103 -9.18 2.29 -4.69
CA ILE A 103 -7.96 2.17 -3.92
C ILE A 103 -7.49 0.71 -3.84
N ILE A 104 -8.42 -0.25 -3.74
CA ILE A 104 -8.08 -1.68 -3.63
C ILE A 104 -7.42 -2.18 -4.93
N PRO A 105 -8.04 -2.05 -6.12
CA PRO A 105 -7.38 -2.39 -7.38
C PRO A 105 -6.05 -1.67 -7.59
N ASP A 106 -5.94 -0.38 -7.26
CA ASP A 106 -4.70 0.41 -7.38
C ASP A 106 -3.58 -0.16 -6.53
N THR A 107 -3.90 -0.52 -5.28
CA THR A 107 -2.94 -1.11 -4.34
C THR A 107 -2.47 -2.47 -4.83
N LEU A 108 -3.38 -3.33 -5.30
CA LEU A 108 -3.05 -4.66 -5.80
C LEU A 108 -2.27 -4.63 -7.12
N ASN A 109 -2.53 -3.64 -7.98
CA ASN A 109 -1.80 -3.47 -9.23
C ASN A 109 -0.39 -2.90 -9.01
N THR A 110 -0.24 -1.98 -8.05
CA THR A 110 1.08 -1.42 -7.68
C THR A 110 1.92 -2.44 -6.92
N HIS A 111 1.29 -3.29 -6.11
CA HIS A 111 1.96 -4.27 -5.27
C HIS A 111 1.36 -5.68 -5.46
N PRO A 112 1.66 -6.35 -6.59
CA PRO A 112 1.08 -7.65 -6.91
C PRO A 112 1.46 -8.76 -5.92
N THR A 113 2.61 -8.63 -5.24
CA THR A 113 3.05 -9.53 -4.17
C THR A 113 2.09 -9.57 -2.99
N ILE A 114 1.34 -8.48 -2.72
CA ILE A 114 0.35 -8.44 -1.63
C ILE A 114 -0.77 -9.45 -1.89
N ALA A 115 -1.23 -9.59 -3.13
CA ALA A 115 -2.25 -10.58 -3.50
C ALA A 115 -1.76 -12.01 -3.20
N GLN A 116 -0.50 -12.30 -3.52
CA GLN A 116 0.13 -13.59 -3.24
C GLN A 116 0.28 -13.83 -1.73
N MET A 117 0.72 -12.81 -0.97
CA MET A 117 0.84 -12.89 0.48
C MET A 117 -0.49 -13.16 1.16
N VAL A 118 -1.59 -12.56 0.70
CA VAL A 118 -2.92 -12.82 1.28
C VAL A 118 -3.35 -14.27 1.09
N GLN A 119 -3.06 -14.87 -0.07
CA GLN A 119 -3.39 -16.26 -0.35
C GLN A 119 -2.53 -17.24 0.45
N ASN A 120 -1.23 -16.96 0.57
CA ASN A 120 -0.26 -17.87 1.18
C ASN A 120 -0.26 -17.85 2.71
N ASN A 121 -0.68 -16.75 3.35
CA ASN A 121 -0.65 -16.62 4.80
C ASN A 121 -1.98 -17.00 5.45
N GLY A 122 -2.00 -18.08 6.24
CA GLY A 122 -3.18 -18.50 7.02
C GLY A 122 -3.51 -17.59 8.20
N SER A 123 -2.49 -17.04 8.87
CA SER A 123 -2.64 -16.20 10.06
C SER A 123 -2.55 -14.72 9.72
N PHE A 124 -3.42 -13.92 10.34
CA PHE A 124 -3.40 -12.45 10.25
C PHE A 124 -2.08 -11.85 10.71
N TRP A 125 -1.50 -12.37 11.80
CA TRP A 125 -0.28 -11.83 12.38
C TRP A 125 0.93 -12.06 11.48
N THR A 126 1.06 -13.27 10.94
CA THR A 126 2.10 -13.63 9.98
C THR A 126 1.97 -12.81 8.70
N PHE A 127 0.74 -12.63 8.20
CA PHE A 127 0.48 -11.75 7.07
C PHE A 127 0.94 -10.31 7.35
N LYS A 128 0.55 -9.75 8.50
CA LYS A 128 0.88 -8.37 8.88
C LYS A 128 2.39 -8.15 8.99
N ASP A 129 3.12 -9.07 9.62
CA ASP A 129 4.57 -8.95 9.81
C ASP A 129 5.33 -9.06 8.48
N ASN A 130 4.96 -10.03 7.64
CA ASN A 130 5.48 -10.18 6.28
C ASN A 130 5.22 -8.93 5.43
N LEU A 131 4.01 -8.37 5.55
CA LEU A 131 3.61 -7.18 4.81
C LEU A 131 4.38 -5.94 5.24
N VAL A 132 4.60 -5.73 6.55
CA VAL A 132 5.43 -4.60 7.04
C VAL A 132 6.86 -4.71 6.50
N THR A 133 7.43 -5.92 6.54
CA THR A 133 8.78 -6.18 6.03
C THR A 133 8.87 -5.89 4.52
N TYR A 134 7.88 -6.32 3.73
CA TYR A 134 7.79 -6.03 2.31
C TYR A 134 7.64 -4.52 2.02
N ILE A 135 6.78 -3.82 2.75
CA ILE A 135 6.53 -2.39 2.55
C ILE A 135 7.81 -1.57 2.82
N LEU A 136 8.62 -1.98 3.80
CA LEU A 136 9.90 -1.34 4.14
C LEU A 136 11.03 -1.65 3.14
N SER A 137 10.94 -2.76 2.39
CA SER A 137 11.97 -3.17 1.43
C SER A 137 11.77 -2.56 0.04
N VAL A 138 10.53 -2.28 -0.35
CA VAL A 138 10.17 -1.68 -1.65
C VAL A 138 10.44 -0.17 -1.71
N SER A 139 10.55 0.49 -0.55
CA SER A 139 10.88 1.92 -0.39
C SER A 139 12.37 2.18 -0.28
#